data_AF-A0A672GM23-F1
#
_entry.id   AF-A0A672GM23-F1
#
_cell.length_a   1.000
_cell.length_b   1.000
_cell.length_c   1.000
_cell.angle_alpha   90.00
_cell.angle_beta   90.00
_cell.angle_gamma   90.00
#
_symmetry.space_group_name_H-M   'P 1'
#
loop_
_entity.id
_entity.type
_entity.pdbx_description
1 polymer ?
#
loop_
_entity_poly.entity_id
_entity_poly.type
_entity_poly.pdbx_seq_one_letter_code
_entity_poly.pdbx_strand_id
1 'polypeptide(L)'
;IHMNLQYEENNCLRGSTICMLYVDVFKCLYNTLIKSDHPLPNKKWDTCSVVGNGGILANSKCGKQIDSAQFVIRCNLAPLDREWEEHVGKKTNLVTANPSILQKKFSSLDNHRRPFVESLRRFRDAMLILPTFSFRLNTFLCQRAIYAIRDFDSPIRPVSFNPQYLKSLSTYWTSQGLKEARLSTGFMMVNLALELCNSVDLYGFWPFSFHPRDFHHLTNHYYDNMPVRKRYHAMPAEFDRLLKLHNQGILRIHLGECEQ
;
A
#
# COMPACT_ATOMS: atom_id res chain seq x y z
N ILE A 1 10.04 -25.30 -14.49
CA ILE A 1 9.60 -23.97 -14.98
C ILE A 1 10.60 -22.96 -14.41
N HIS A 2 11.60 -22.52 -15.18
CA HIS A 2 12.49 -21.44 -14.76
C HIS A 2 11.86 -20.12 -15.22
N MET A 3 11.14 -19.45 -14.32
CA MET A 3 10.82 -18.03 -14.49
C MET A 3 11.80 -17.23 -13.66
N ASN A 4 12.32 -16.17 -14.25
CA ASN A 4 13.31 -15.28 -13.68
C ASN A 4 12.62 -13.98 -13.23
N LEU A 5 12.43 -13.81 -11.93
CA LEU A 5 11.94 -12.54 -11.36
C LEU A 5 13.14 -11.66 -11.02
N GLN A 6 13.19 -10.45 -11.61
CA GLN A 6 14.27 -9.48 -11.39
C GLN A 6 14.02 -8.66 -10.11
N TYR A 7 15.07 -8.52 -9.29
CA TYR A 7 15.11 -7.64 -8.11
C TYR A 7 16.20 -6.59 -8.25
N GLU A 8 16.01 -5.41 -7.63
CA GLU A 8 17.07 -4.44 -7.34
C GLU A 8 17.30 -4.38 -5.83
N GLU A 9 18.56 -4.37 -5.38
CA GLU A 9 18.92 -4.26 -3.97
C GLU A 9 19.81 -3.02 -3.75
N ASN A 10 19.45 -2.19 -2.77
CA ASN A 10 20.09 -0.88 -2.48
C ASN A 10 21.47 -0.96 -1.80
N ASN A 11 22.10 -2.14 -1.72
CA ASN A 11 23.37 -2.35 -1.01
C ASN A 11 24.45 -3.01 -1.89
N CYS A 12 24.50 -2.66 -3.18
CA CYS A 12 25.68 -2.95 -3.97
C CYS A 12 26.83 -2.04 -3.51
N LEU A 13 27.83 -2.66 -2.87
CA LEU A 13 29.09 -2.05 -2.48
C LEU A 13 29.69 -1.26 -3.66
N ARG A 14 30.34 -0.15 -3.30
CA ARG A 14 31.08 0.77 -4.18
C ARG A 14 31.69 0.08 -5.41
N GLY A 15 31.32 0.57 -6.59
CA GLY A 15 32.03 0.30 -7.84
C GLY A 15 31.46 -0.88 -8.62
N SER A 16 30.68 -0.54 -9.64
CA SER A 16 30.45 -1.35 -10.85
C SER A 16 29.61 -2.63 -10.71
N THR A 17 28.58 -2.71 -11.57
CA THR A 17 27.70 -3.85 -11.90
C THR A 17 26.36 -3.88 -11.17
N ILE A 18 25.29 -3.70 -11.94
CA ILE A 18 23.89 -3.97 -11.56
C ILE A 18 23.82 -5.44 -11.13
N CYS A 19 23.51 -5.69 -9.85
CA CYS A 19 23.34 -7.05 -9.36
C CYS A 19 21.94 -7.54 -9.73
N MET A 20 21.81 -8.16 -10.91
CA MET A 20 20.57 -8.84 -11.30
C MET A 20 20.42 -10.12 -10.49
N LEU A 21 19.55 -10.08 -9.47
CA LEU A 21 19.18 -11.29 -8.73
C LEU A 21 18.02 -11.98 -9.42
N TYR A 22 18.25 -13.24 -9.78
CA TYR A 22 17.22 -14.16 -10.23
C TYR A 22 16.70 -14.96 -9.04
N VAL A 23 15.39 -14.99 -8.83
CA VAL A 23 14.77 -15.97 -7.93
C VAL A 23 14.23 -17.11 -8.78
N ASP A 24 14.77 -18.30 -8.57
CA ASP A 24 14.22 -19.52 -9.13
C ASP A 24 12.77 -19.67 -8.67
N VAL A 25 11.85 -19.67 -9.63
CA VAL A 25 10.44 -19.92 -9.36
C VAL A 25 10.23 -21.42 -9.17
N PHE A 26 10.43 -21.89 -7.94
CA PHE A 26 10.10 -23.25 -7.53
C PHE A 26 8.58 -23.50 -7.65
N LYS A 27 8.18 -24.77 -7.80
CA LYS A 27 6.77 -25.19 -7.93
C LYS A 27 5.85 -24.58 -6.85
N CYS A 28 6.34 -24.48 -5.62
CA CYS A 28 5.60 -23.88 -4.51
C CYS A 28 5.34 -22.38 -4.73
N LEU A 29 6.32 -21.63 -5.22
CA LEU A 29 6.19 -20.21 -5.53
C LEU A 29 5.30 -20.00 -6.76
N TYR A 30 5.49 -20.80 -7.81
CA TYR A 30 4.62 -20.78 -9.00
C TYR A 30 3.14 -20.95 -8.62
N ASN A 31 2.85 -21.84 -7.68
CA ASN A 31 1.49 -22.06 -7.21
C ASN A 31 0.88 -20.86 -6.47
N THR A 32 1.68 -19.90 -6.02
CA THR A 32 1.18 -18.65 -5.42
C THR A 32 0.88 -17.55 -6.41
N LEU A 33 1.34 -17.66 -7.65
CA LEU A 33 1.07 -16.70 -8.70
C LEU A 33 -0.39 -16.78 -9.17
N ILE A 34 -0.92 -15.64 -9.62
CA ILE A 34 -2.21 -15.59 -10.30
C ILE A 34 -2.06 -16.33 -11.63
N LYS A 35 -2.95 -17.29 -11.88
CA LYS A 35 -2.95 -18.14 -13.08
C LYS A 35 -3.95 -17.70 -14.14
N SER A 36 -4.88 -16.81 -13.79
CA SER A 36 -5.86 -16.22 -14.68
C SER A 36 -5.33 -14.95 -15.34
N ASP A 37 -6.09 -14.42 -16.29
CA ASP A 37 -5.88 -13.09 -16.86
C ASP A 37 -5.86 -11.99 -15.79
N HIS A 38 -5.40 -10.81 -16.21
CA HIS A 38 -5.17 -9.63 -15.40
C HIS A 38 -6.27 -9.42 -14.33
N PRO A 39 -5.93 -9.34 -13.02
CA PRO A 39 -6.91 -9.33 -11.93
C PRO A 39 -7.76 -8.05 -11.84
N LEU A 40 -7.45 -7.06 -12.68
CA LEU A 40 -8.13 -5.78 -12.75
C LEU A 40 -8.84 -5.67 -14.11
N PRO A 41 -10.04 -5.07 -14.15
CA PRO A 41 -10.81 -4.93 -15.38
C PRO A 41 -10.08 -4.08 -16.42
N ASN A 42 -10.33 -4.35 -17.70
CA ASN A 42 -9.84 -3.53 -18.82
C ASN A 42 -10.58 -2.17 -18.95
N LYS A 43 -11.18 -1.68 -17.86
CA LYS A 43 -11.91 -0.41 -17.78
C LYS A 43 -11.51 0.30 -16.49
N LYS A 44 -11.33 1.62 -16.58
CA LYS A 44 -11.10 2.48 -15.41
C LYS A 44 -12.35 2.62 -14.54
N TRP A 45 -12.15 2.76 -13.23
CA TRP A 45 -13.19 3.19 -12.31
C TRP A 45 -13.39 4.71 -12.40
N ASP A 46 -14.62 5.17 -12.24
CA ASP A 46 -14.91 6.61 -12.34
C ASP A 46 -14.33 7.38 -11.15
N THR A 47 -14.48 6.82 -9.95
CA THR A 47 -14.02 7.44 -8.70
C THR A 47 -13.27 6.45 -7.83
N CYS A 48 -12.10 6.88 -7.36
CA CYS A 48 -11.26 6.12 -6.46
C CYS A 48 -10.88 6.94 -5.23
N SER A 49 -11.04 6.35 -4.05
CA SER A 49 -10.50 6.88 -2.80
C SER A 49 -9.23 6.11 -2.45
N VAL A 50 -8.11 6.80 -2.30
CA VAL A 50 -6.87 6.23 -1.74
C VAL A 50 -6.71 6.73 -0.31
N VAL A 51 -6.74 5.81 0.63
CA VAL A 51 -6.70 6.09 2.06
C VAL A 51 -5.32 5.71 2.58
N GLY A 52 -4.52 6.75 2.84
CA GLY A 52 -3.30 6.68 3.63
C GLY A 52 -3.60 6.51 5.12
N ASN A 53 -2.56 6.44 5.93
CA ASN A 53 -2.70 6.13 7.35
C ASN A 53 -2.53 7.34 8.27
N GLY A 54 -2.29 8.55 7.72
CA GLY A 54 -1.90 9.73 8.51
C GLY A 54 -2.89 10.11 9.59
N GLY A 55 -2.37 10.61 10.72
CA GLY A 55 -3.17 11.03 11.89
C GLY A 55 -4.21 12.11 11.61
N ILE A 56 -4.06 12.85 10.51
CA ILE A 56 -5.04 13.86 10.05
C ILE A 56 -6.45 13.28 9.82
N LEU A 57 -6.56 11.96 9.65
CA LEU A 57 -7.85 11.30 9.53
C LEU A 57 -8.60 11.22 10.87
N ALA A 58 -7.92 11.29 12.01
CA ALA A 58 -8.60 11.31 13.31
C ALA A 58 -9.56 12.50 13.36
N ASN A 59 -10.82 12.26 13.71
CA ASN A 59 -11.90 13.25 13.76
C ASN A 59 -12.29 13.91 12.41
N SER A 60 -11.82 13.40 11.26
CA SER A 60 -12.12 13.99 9.95
C SER A 60 -13.56 13.74 9.44
N LYS A 61 -14.25 12.74 9.99
CA LYS A 61 -15.61 12.32 9.57
C LYS A 61 -15.75 11.99 8.07
N CYS A 62 -14.64 11.67 7.40
CA CYS A 62 -14.59 11.40 5.96
C CYS A 62 -15.09 10.02 5.55
N GLY A 63 -15.53 9.17 6.48
CA GLY A 63 -15.82 7.76 6.20
C GLY A 63 -16.90 7.55 5.15
N LYS A 64 -17.98 8.34 5.19
CA LYS A 64 -19.06 8.27 4.19
C LYS A 64 -18.56 8.67 2.80
N GLN A 65 -17.81 9.77 2.71
CA GLN A 65 -17.27 10.26 1.44
C GLN A 65 -16.25 9.27 0.85
N ILE A 66 -15.38 8.70 1.68
CA ILE A 66 -14.43 7.64 1.27
C ILE A 66 -15.18 6.45 0.68
N ASP A 67 -16.21 5.96 1.37
CA ASP A 67 -16.97 4.77 0.97
C ASP A 67 -17.89 5.00 -0.26
N SER A 68 -18.18 6.26 -0.59
CA SER A 68 -18.94 6.63 -1.79
C SER A 68 -18.20 6.36 -3.11
N ALA A 69 -16.86 6.31 -3.09
CA ALA A 69 -16.07 6.05 -4.30
C ALA A 69 -16.33 4.65 -4.84
N GLN A 70 -16.27 4.46 -6.16
CA GLN A 70 -16.47 3.14 -6.78
C GLN A 70 -15.42 2.12 -6.29
N PHE A 71 -14.18 2.56 -6.12
CA PHE A 71 -13.06 1.72 -5.70
C PHE A 71 -12.24 2.36 -4.56
N VAL A 72 -12.03 1.62 -3.47
CA VAL A 72 -11.28 2.12 -2.30
C VAL A 72 -9.99 1.33 -2.09
N ILE A 73 -8.87 2.06 -2.08
CA ILE A 73 -7.51 1.55 -1.87
C ILE A 73 -7.03 1.93 -0.48
N ARG A 74 -6.61 0.94 0.33
CA ARG A 74 -6.12 1.15 1.69
C ARG A 74 -4.68 0.66 1.85
N CYS A 75 -3.95 1.27 2.79
CA CYS A 75 -2.56 0.93 3.02
C CYS A 75 -2.37 0.07 4.27
N ASN A 76 -1.51 -0.95 4.17
CA ASN A 76 -0.83 -1.56 5.30
C ASN A 76 -1.76 -2.17 6.38
N LEU A 77 -2.85 -2.81 5.95
CA LEU A 77 -3.85 -3.44 6.83
C LEU A 77 -4.28 -2.54 8.00
N ALA A 78 -4.41 -1.24 7.75
CA ALA A 78 -4.80 -0.28 8.76
C ALA A 78 -6.17 -0.66 9.38
N PRO A 79 -6.36 -0.45 10.69
CA PRO A 79 -7.58 -0.84 11.38
C PRO A 79 -8.81 -0.10 10.85
N LEU A 80 -9.94 -0.80 10.83
CA LEU A 80 -11.27 -0.32 10.41
C LEU A 80 -12.30 -0.62 11.50
N ASP A 81 -11.84 -0.67 12.75
CA ASP A 81 -12.67 -0.93 13.93
C ASP A 81 -13.69 0.22 14.10
N ARG A 82 -14.77 -0.01 14.87
CA ARG A 82 -15.95 0.88 14.90
C ARG A 82 -15.61 2.34 15.23
N GLU A 83 -14.62 2.56 16.07
CA GLU A 83 -14.14 3.89 16.46
C GLU A 83 -13.52 4.70 15.30
N TRP A 84 -13.06 4.02 14.22
CA TRP A 84 -12.45 4.68 13.06
C TRP A 84 -13.42 4.82 11.88
N GLU A 85 -14.49 4.03 11.84
CA GLU A 85 -15.41 3.93 10.71
C GLU A 85 -15.99 5.29 10.26
N GLU A 86 -16.37 6.15 11.21
CA GLU A 86 -16.89 7.49 10.90
C GLU A 86 -15.87 8.32 10.09
N HIS A 87 -14.58 8.10 10.34
CA HIS A 87 -13.51 8.93 9.78
C HIS A 87 -12.86 8.31 8.56
N VAL A 88 -12.73 6.98 8.50
CA VAL A 88 -11.99 6.28 7.45
C VAL A 88 -12.85 5.35 6.60
N GLY A 89 -14.12 5.12 6.98
CA GLY A 89 -15.04 4.22 6.27
C GLY A 89 -14.67 2.75 6.44
N LYS A 90 -15.42 1.86 5.77
CA LYS A 90 -15.21 0.40 5.77
C LYS A 90 -15.01 -0.20 4.38
N LYS A 91 -15.47 0.47 3.33
CA LYS A 91 -15.34 -0.05 1.95
C LYS A 91 -13.86 -0.23 1.63
N THR A 92 -13.53 -1.41 1.11
CA THR A 92 -12.16 -1.77 0.73
C THR A 92 -12.23 -2.67 -0.48
N ASN A 93 -11.60 -2.28 -1.58
CA ASN A 93 -11.48 -3.11 -2.77
C ASN A 93 -10.04 -3.63 -2.94
N LEU A 94 -9.07 -2.85 -2.48
CA LEU A 94 -7.66 -3.18 -2.48
C LEU A 94 -7.04 -2.74 -1.15
N VAL A 95 -6.25 -3.61 -0.53
CA VAL A 95 -5.44 -3.28 0.64
C VAL A 95 -4.04 -3.85 0.48
N THR A 96 -3.03 -3.15 1.00
CA THR A 96 -1.64 -3.64 0.99
C THR A 96 -1.24 -4.22 2.34
N ALA A 97 -0.26 -5.13 2.34
CA ALA A 97 0.44 -5.54 3.54
C ALA A 97 1.95 -5.52 3.34
N ASN A 98 2.62 -4.57 3.98
CA ASN A 98 4.08 -4.58 4.06
C ASN A 98 4.57 -5.78 4.89
N PRO A 99 5.65 -6.47 4.48
CA PRO A 99 6.35 -7.50 5.24
C PRO A 99 6.55 -7.18 6.72
N SER A 100 6.83 -5.93 7.07
CA SER A 100 7.04 -5.51 8.46
C SER A 100 5.80 -5.72 9.34
N ILE A 101 4.59 -5.65 8.78
CA ILE A 101 3.33 -5.93 9.49
C ILE A 101 3.24 -7.42 9.79
N LEU A 102 3.53 -8.26 8.79
CA LEU A 102 3.54 -9.72 8.94
C LEU A 102 4.55 -10.16 10.01
N GLN A 103 5.74 -9.55 10.00
CA GLN A 103 6.79 -9.82 11.00
C GLN A 103 6.36 -9.40 12.40
N LYS A 104 5.96 -8.13 12.58
CA LYS A 104 5.75 -7.55 13.91
C LYS A 104 4.43 -7.95 14.55
N LYS A 105 3.34 -7.93 13.78
CA LYS A 105 1.98 -8.15 14.30
C LYS A 105 1.59 -9.63 14.30
N PHE A 106 2.18 -10.42 13.40
CA PHE A 106 1.80 -11.81 13.18
C PHE A 106 2.99 -12.78 13.28
N SER A 107 4.07 -12.35 13.95
CA SER A 107 5.26 -13.17 14.23
C SER A 107 5.77 -13.91 12.99
N SER A 108 5.89 -13.17 11.88
CA SER A 108 6.32 -13.66 10.56
C SER A 108 5.49 -14.81 9.98
N LEU A 109 4.33 -15.12 10.57
CA LEU A 109 3.51 -16.29 10.26
C LEU A 109 4.26 -17.62 10.50
N ASP A 110 5.18 -17.61 11.49
CA ASP A 110 5.96 -18.78 11.92
C ASP A 110 5.10 -19.93 12.42
N ASN A 111 4.19 -19.62 13.34
CA ASN A 111 3.37 -20.61 14.01
C ASN A 111 1.89 -20.28 13.85
N HIS A 112 1.34 -19.41 14.69
CA HIS A 112 -0.09 -19.09 14.72
C HIS A 112 -0.49 -18.16 13.57
N ARG A 113 -1.02 -18.75 12.49
CA ARG A 113 -1.48 -18.03 11.28
C ARG A 113 -2.92 -17.54 11.35
N ARG A 114 -3.76 -18.15 12.20
CA ARG A 114 -5.18 -17.82 12.34
C ARG A 114 -5.44 -16.34 12.67
N PRO A 115 -4.70 -15.69 13.60
CA PRO A 115 -4.93 -14.26 13.92
C PRO A 115 -4.72 -13.33 12.71
N PHE A 116 -3.78 -13.67 11.82
CA PHE A 116 -3.60 -12.93 10.57
C PHE A 116 -4.85 -13.03 9.70
N VAL A 117 -5.34 -14.24 9.43
CA VAL A 117 -6.53 -14.43 8.58
C VAL A 117 -7.79 -13.81 9.21
N GLU A 118 -7.96 -13.95 10.52
CA GLU A 118 -9.08 -13.31 11.24
C GLU A 118 -9.03 -11.79 11.12
N SER A 119 -7.84 -11.19 11.19
CA SER A 119 -7.68 -9.75 11.01
C SER A 119 -8.12 -9.28 9.61
N LEU A 120 -8.07 -10.16 8.60
CA LEU A 120 -8.44 -9.82 7.23
C LEU A 120 -9.95 -9.80 6.99
N ARG A 121 -10.77 -10.45 7.85
CA ARG A 121 -12.23 -10.53 7.69
C ARG A 121 -12.91 -9.17 7.50
N ARG A 122 -12.34 -8.12 8.11
CA ARG A 122 -12.82 -6.73 7.99
C ARG A 122 -12.73 -6.17 6.56
N PHE A 123 -11.86 -6.72 5.72
CA PHE A 123 -11.68 -6.31 4.32
C PHE A 123 -12.48 -7.18 3.34
N ARG A 124 -13.33 -8.10 3.83
CA ARG A 124 -14.19 -8.96 3.01
C ARG A 124 -13.37 -9.71 1.94
N ASP A 125 -13.70 -9.54 0.67
CA ASP A 125 -13.12 -10.17 -0.52
C ASP A 125 -12.14 -9.25 -1.27
N ALA A 126 -11.61 -8.23 -0.59
CA ALA A 126 -10.64 -7.30 -1.14
C ALA A 126 -9.39 -8.00 -1.69
N MET A 127 -8.75 -7.35 -2.67
CA MET A 127 -7.42 -7.74 -3.11
C MET A 127 -6.39 -7.36 -2.06
N LEU A 128 -5.57 -8.33 -1.64
CA LEU A 128 -4.43 -8.09 -0.78
C LEU A 128 -3.16 -8.02 -1.60
N ILE A 129 -2.61 -6.82 -1.82
CA ILE A 129 -1.35 -6.65 -2.53
C ILE A 129 -0.16 -6.87 -1.58
N LEU A 130 0.70 -7.82 -1.96
CA LEU A 130 1.92 -8.17 -1.27
C LEU A 130 3.14 -7.80 -2.12
N PRO A 131 4.17 -7.14 -1.56
CA PRO A 131 5.43 -6.85 -2.25
C PRO A 131 6.35 -8.09 -2.29
N THR A 132 5.81 -9.24 -2.72
CA THR A 132 6.44 -10.57 -2.73
C THR A 132 7.79 -10.56 -3.44
N PHE A 133 7.87 -9.78 -4.53
CA PHE A 133 9.02 -9.72 -5.43
C PHE A 133 9.73 -8.37 -5.40
N SER A 134 9.44 -7.51 -4.41
CA SER A 134 10.17 -6.24 -4.28
C SER A 134 11.55 -6.42 -3.65
N PHE A 135 11.71 -7.39 -2.74
CA PHE A 135 12.98 -7.74 -2.10
C PHE A 135 13.02 -9.24 -1.88
N ARG A 136 14.20 -9.87 -2.02
CA ARG A 136 14.37 -11.32 -1.88
C ARG A 136 13.87 -11.84 -0.53
N LEU A 137 14.08 -11.08 0.54
CA LEU A 137 13.62 -11.43 1.89
C LEU A 137 12.09 -11.46 2.03
N ASN A 138 11.35 -10.83 1.12
CA ASN A 138 9.89 -10.79 1.19
C ASN A 138 9.24 -12.06 0.64
N THR A 139 9.91 -12.78 -0.26
CA THR A 139 9.30 -13.85 -1.05
C THR A 139 8.68 -14.92 -0.16
N PHE A 140 9.48 -15.53 0.73
CA PHE A 140 9.00 -16.59 1.61
C PHE A 140 7.95 -16.10 2.62
N LEU A 141 8.13 -14.89 3.18
CA LEU A 141 7.17 -14.33 4.13
C LEU A 141 5.81 -14.05 3.48
N CYS A 142 5.80 -13.46 2.28
CA CYS A 142 4.57 -13.23 1.54
C CYS A 142 3.95 -14.55 1.07
N GLN A 143 4.76 -15.54 0.68
CA GLN A 143 4.28 -16.87 0.33
C GLN A 143 3.52 -17.53 1.51
N ARG A 144 4.01 -17.38 2.74
CA ARG A 144 3.31 -17.86 3.94
C ARG A 144 1.99 -17.15 4.19
N ALA A 145 1.92 -15.85 3.89
CA ALA A 145 0.67 -15.11 3.97
C ALA A 145 -0.35 -15.64 2.95
N ILE A 146 0.09 -15.91 1.71
CA ILE A 146 -0.75 -16.50 0.66
C ILE A 146 -1.25 -17.88 1.08
N TYR A 147 -0.38 -18.73 1.64
CA TYR A 147 -0.80 -20.04 2.15
C TYR A 147 -1.75 -19.93 3.32
N ALA A 148 -1.50 -19.06 4.31
CA ALA A 148 -2.45 -18.83 5.39
C ALA A 148 -3.84 -18.45 4.86
N ILE A 149 -3.94 -17.54 3.89
CA ILE A 149 -5.22 -17.16 3.30
C ILE A 149 -5.94 -18.36 2.67
N ARG A 150 -5.21 -19.24 1.97
CA ARG A 150 -5.75 -20.44 1.34
C ARG A 150 -6.13 -21.53 2.35
N ASP A 151 -5.24 -21.83 3.30
CA ASP A 151 -5.40 -22.89 4.30
C ASP A 151 -6.61 -22.65 5.22
N PHE A 152 -7.03 -21.40 5.37
CA PHE A 152 -8.19 -20.99 6.17
C PHE A 152 -9.39 -20.55 5.33
N ASP A 153 -9.39 -20.84 4.02
CA ASP A 153 -10.49 -20.52 3.08
C ASP A 153 -10.98 -19.07 3.17
N SER A 154 -10.03 -18.13 3.30
CA SER A 154 -10.36 -16.71 3.39
C SER A 154 -10.77 -16.17 2.02
N PRO A 155 -11.82 -15.33 1.94
CA PRO A 155 -12.29 -14.74 0.68
C PRO A 155 -11.33 -13.68 0.11
N ILE A 156 -10.30 -13.30 0.86
CA ILE A 156 -9.28 -12.34 0.40
C ILE A 156 -8.55 -12.89 -0.81
N ARG A 157 -8.29 -12.02 -1.79
CA ARG A 157 -7.61 -12.37 -3.03
C ARG A 157 -6.17 -11.87 -2.98
N PRO A 158 -5.19 -12.69 -2.59
CA PRO A 158 -3.81 -12.22 -2.52
C PRO A 158 -3.21 -12.06 -3.91
N VAL A 159 -2.52 -10.95 -4.12
CA VAL A 159 -1.88 -10.58 -5.39
C VAL A 159 -0.46 -10.13 -5.10
N SER A 160 0.52 -10.65 -5.83
CA SER A 160 1.89 -10.13 -5.78
C SER A 160 2.00 -8.88 -6.64
N PHE A 161 2.58 -7.82 -6.08
CA PHE A 161 2.89 -6.62 -6.85
C PHE A 161 3.88 -6.95 -7.97
N ASN A 162 3.59 -6.48 -9.19
CA ASN A 162 4.49 -6.61 -10.32
C ASN A 162 5.83 -5.90 -10.03
N PRO A 163 6.96 -6.61 -9.97
CA PRO A 163 8.27 -6.00 -9.67
C PRO A 163 8.73 -5.04 -10.78
N GLN A 164 8.38 -5.32 -12.04
CA GLN A 164 8.72 -4.44 -13.16
C GLN A 164 8.00 -3.10 -13.06
N TYR A 165 6.73 -3.12 -12.65
CA TYR A 165 5.97 -1.90 -12.38
C TYR A 165 6.65 -1.04 -11.31
N LEU A 166 7.03 -1.67 -10.18
CA LEU A 166 7.67 -0.96 -9.07
C LEU A 166 9.02 -0.34 -9.49
N LYS A 167 9.80 -1.06 -10.30
CA LYS A 167 11.05 -0.55 -10.87
C LYS A 167 10.79 0.65 -11.78
N SER A 168 9.89 0.51 -12.75
CA SER A 168 9.53 1.59 -13.68
C SER A 168 9.01 2.83 -12.94
N LEU A 169 8.18 2.64 -11.91
CA LEU A 169 7.66 3.71 -11.08
C LEU A 169 8.78 4.42 -10.31
N SER A 170 9.69 3.66 -9.70
CA SER A 170 10.85 4.23 -9.01
C SER A 170 11.73 5.03 -9.97
N THR A 171 12.08 4.47 -11.13
CA THR A 171 12.89 5.15 -12.15
C THR A 171 12.23 6.46 -12.61
N TYR A 172 10.92 6.44 -12.87
CA TYR A 172 10.18 7.63 -13.25
C TYR A 172 10.29 8.72 -12.18
N TRP A 173 9.95 8.43 -10.93
CA TRP A 173 9.96 9.44 -9.88
C TRP A 173 11.37 9.92 -9.49
N THR A 174 12.39 9.06 -9.63
CA THR A 174 13.79 9.48 -9.54
C THR A 174 14.14 10.49 -10.62
N SER A 175 13.70 10.28 -11.87
CA SER A 175 13.89 11.28 -12.94
C SER A 175 13.17 12.60 -12.65
N GLN A 176 12.07 12.57 -11.89
CA GLN A 176 11.34 13.74 -11.40
C GLN A 176 11.93 14.34 -10.10
N GLY A 177 13.13 13.92 -9.72
CA GLY A 177 13.91 14.49 -8.62
C GLY A 177 13.59 13.95 -7.22
N LEU A 178 12.80 12.86 -7.09
CA LEU A 178 12.68 12.15 -5.82
C LEU A 178 13.95 11.32 -5.58
N LYS A 179 14.65 11.58 -4.47
CA LYS A 179 15.95 10.97 -4.14
C LYS A 179 15.89 9.92 -3.03
N GLU A 180 14.68 9.55 -2.60
CA GLU A 180 14.52 8.55 -1.55
C GLU A 180 14.89 7.15 -2.04
N ALA A 181 15.38 6.32 -1.12
CA ALA A 181 15.78 4.96 -1.44
C ALA A 181 14.59 4.07 -1.84
N ARG A 182 13.38 4.42 -1.39
CA ARG A 182 12.16 3.67 -1.66
C ARG A 182 10.91 4.54 -1.52
N LEU A 183 10.05 4.51 -2.53
CA LEU A 183 8.72 5.11 -2.46
C LEU A 183 7.86 4.46 -1.35
N SER A 184 7.06 5.27 -0.66
CA SER A 184 6.14 4.82 0.36
C SER A 184 5.00 4.00 -0.27
N THR A 185 4.38 3.14 0.55
CA THR A 185 3.22 2.36 0.12
C THR A 185 2.08 3.26 -0.35
N GLY A 186 1.85 4.38 0.36
CA GLY A 186 0.83 5.35 -0.02
C GLY A 186 1.11 5.92 -1.41
N PHE A 187 2.33 6.40 -1.65
CA PHE A 187 2.70 7.00 -2.94
C PHE A 187 2.62 6.01 -4.10
N MET A 188 3.03 4.75 -3.89
CA MET A 188 2.85 3.68 -4.89
C MET A 188 1.36 3.42 -5.20
N MET A 189 0.48 3.45 -4.19
CA MET A 189 -0.95 3.26 -4.37
C MET A 189 -1.65 4.44 -5.05
N VAL A 190 -1.18 5.67 -4.82
CA VAL A 190 -1.67 6.84 -5.56
C VAL A 190 -1.37 6.69 -7.05
N ASN A 191 -0.13 6.35 -7.41
CA ASN A 191 0.25 6.18 -8.81
C ASN A 191 -0.54 5.05 -9.49
N LEU A 192 -0.74 3.92 -8.79
CA LEU A 192 -1.59 2.85 -9.27
C LEU A 192 -3.04 3.34 -9.48
N ALA A 193 -3.59 4.16 -8.58
CA ALA A 193 -4.92 4.72 -8.74
C ALA A 193 -5.04 5.64 -9.96
N LEU A 194 -4.02 6.46 -10.25
CA LEU A 194 -4.01 7.35 -11.43
C LEU A 194 -4.07 6.56 -12.75
N GLU A 195 -3.52 5.35 -12.77
CA GLU A 195 -3.59 4.47 -13.94
C GLU A 195 -4.95 3.78 -14.08
N LEU A 196 -5.60 3.49 -12.95
CA LEU A 196 -6.82 2.67 -12.91
C LEU A 196 -8.12 3.47 -12.81
N CYS A 197 -8.04 4.77 -12.54
CA CYS A 197 -9.20 5.59 -12.21
C CYS A 197 -9.27 6.86 -13.04
N ASN A 198 -10.50 7.36 -13.28
CA ASN A 198 -10.74 8.64 -13.93
C ASN A 198 -10.59 9.80 -12.94
N SER A 199 -10.95 9.59 -11.68
CA SER A 199 -10.83 10.57 -10.60
C SER A 199 -10.28 9.94 -9.33
N VAL A 200 -9.33 10.62 -8.69
CA VAL A 200 -8.62 10.13 -7.51
C VAL A 200 -8.69 11.14 -6.38
N ASP A 201 -9.26 10.71 -5.25
CA ASP A 201 -9.35 11.45 -4.00
C ASP A 201 -8.43 10.80 -2.95
N LEU A 202 -7.57 11.61 -2.33
CA LEU A 202 -6.58 11.20 -1.36
C LEU A 202 -7.00 11.63 0.05
N TYR A 203 -6.97 10.67 0.97
CA TYR A 203 -7.31 10.89 2.38
C TYR A 203 -6.17 10.38 3.26
N GLY A 204 -5.84 11.09 4.34
CA GLY A 204 -4.78 10.65 5.26
C GLY A 204 -3.35 10.78 4.73
N PHE A 205 -3.15 11.60 3.69
CA PHE A 205 -1.83 11.94 3.14
C PHE A 205 -1.33 13.24 3.75
N TRP A 206 -0.84 13.17 4.99
CA TRP A 206 -0.26 14.31 5.69
C TRP A 206 0.93 13.85 6.53
N PRO A 207 2.18 14.13 6.11
CA PRO A 207 3.37 13.60 6.77
C PRO A 207 3.93 14.50 7.88
N PHE A 208 3.11 15.41 8.43
CA PHE A 208 3.54 16.41 9.41
C PHE A 208 2.80 16.25 10.73
N SER A 209 3.45 16.65 11.83
CA SER A 209 2.96 16.48 13.21
C SER A 209 1.92 17.50 13.65
N PHE A 210 1.59 18.48 12.82
CA PHE A 210 0.63 19.54 13.14
C PHE A 210 -0.43 19.62 12.07
N HIS A 211 -1.68 19.75 12.47
CA HIS A 211 -2.79 19.90 11.54
C HIS A 211 -2.67 21.25 10.78
N PRO A 212 -2.93 21.28 9.45
CA PRO A 212 -2.60 22.45 8.61
C PRO A 212 -3.44 23.71 8.89
N ARG A 213 -4.56 23.60 9.61
CA ARG A 213 -5.49 24.72 9.82
C ARG A 213 -5.41 25.35 11.21
N ASP A 214 -5.42 24.52 12.24
CA ASP A 214 -5.54 24.91 13.66
C ASP A 214 -4.30 24.53 14.48
N PHE A 215 -3.30 23.91 13.85
CA PHE A 215 -1.99 23.58 14.43
C PHE A 215 -2.02 22.69 15.68
N HIS A 216 -3.12 21.96 15.91
CA HIS A 216 -3.12 20.94 16.95
C HIS A 216 -2.18 19.79 16.58
N HIS A 217 -1.64 19.11 17.59
CA HIS A 217 -0.69 18.03 17.37
C HIS A 217 -1.41 16.78 16.83
N LEU A 218 -0.87 16.21 15.76
CA LEU A 218 -1.34 14.97 15.13
C LEU A 218 -0.40 13.81 15.47
N THR A 219 -0.99 12.64 15.66
CA THR A 219 -0.24 11.38 15.68
C THR A 219 0.27 11.03 14.28
N ASN A 220 1.29 10.15 14.22
CA ASN A 220 1.80 9.68 12.93
C ASN A 220 0.73 8.91 12.13
N HIS A 221 -0.05 8.06 12.81
CA HIS A 221 -1.18 7.37 12.20
C HIS A 221 -2.49 7.73 12.89
N TYR A 222 -3.62 7.52 12.22
CA TYR A 222 -4.92 7.75 12.87
C TYR A 222 -5.19 6.80 14.04
N TYR A 223 -4.53 5.63 14.06
CA TYR A 223 -4.78 4.55 15.03
C TYR A 223 -3.63 4.31 16.02
N ASP A 224 -2.46 4.92 15.81
CA ASP A 224 -1.31 4.85 16.72
C ASP A 224 -0.36 6.03 16.48
N ASN A 225 0.72 6.12 17.28
CA ASN A 225 1.74 7.15 17.09
C ASN A 225 3.10 6.59 16.63
N MET A 226 3.10 5.50 15.86
CA MET A 226 4.34 4.87 15.39
C MET A 226 5.04 5.73 14.33
N PRO A 227 6.32 6.13 14.53
CA PRO A 227 7.00 7.02 13.62
C PRO A 227 7.37 6.33 12.30
N VAL A 228 7.40 7.12 11.22
CA VAL A 228 7.92 6.68 9.92
C VAL A 228 9.41 6.37 10.03
N ARG A 229 9.85 5.31 9.34
CA ARG A 229 11.27 4.99 9.20
C ARG A 229 11.95 5.96 8.22
N LYS A 230 12.38 7.12 8.73
CA LYS A 230 13.03 8.22 7.96
C LYS A 230 14.24 7.79 7.12
N ARG A 231 14.86 6.64 7.41
CA ARG A 231 15.96 6.07 6.61
C ARG A 231 15.55 5.68 5.19
N TYR A 232 14.28 5.28 4.98
CA TYR A 232 13.84 4.71 3.70
C TYR A 232 12.99 5.67 2.86
N HIS A 233 12.22 6.54 3.52
CA HIS A 233 11.19 7.36 2.88
C HIS A 233 11.42 8.84 3.16
N ALA A 234 11.20 9.68 2.16
CA ALA A 234 11.13 11.13 2.27
C ALA A 234 9.67 11.58 2.14
N MET A 235 8.83 11.21 3.11
CA MET A 235 7.38 11.49 3.07
C MET A 235 7.03 12.96 2.76
N PRO A 236 7.74 13.99 3.27
CA PRO A 236 7.48 15.38 2.86
C PRO A 236 7.78 15.64 1.38
N ALA A 237 8.80 15.01 0.80
CA ALA A 237 9.14 15.15 -0.62
C ALA A 237 8.10 14.47 -1.52
N GLU A 238 7.62 13.28 -1.12
CA GLU A 238 6.49 12.62 -1.78
C GLU A 238 5.23 13.49 -1.71
N PHE A 239 4.92 14.06 -0.54
CA PHE A 239 3.77 14.94 -0.37
C PHE A 239 3.86 16.20 -1.23
N ASP A 240 5.05 16.81 -1.39
CA ASP A 240 5.24 17.92 -2.33
C ASP A 240 4.88 17.53 -3.78
N ARG A 241 5.18 16.30 -4.20
CA ARG A 241 4.76 15.80 -5.53
C ARG A 241 3.26 15.61 -5.60
N LEU A 242 2.64 15.02 -4.57
CA LEU A 242 1.19 14.88 -4.51
C LEU A 242 0.49 16.24 -4.54
N LEU A 243 1.01 17.24 -3.83
CA LEU A 243 0.47 18.60 -3.79
C LEU A 243 0.58 19.28 -5.16
N LYS A 244 1.66 19.05 -5.92
CA LYS A 244 1.77 19.52 -7.31
C LYS A 244 0.71 18.92 -8.22
N LEU A 245 0.49 17.61 -8.12
CA LEU A 245 -0.58 16.93 -8.87
C LEU A 245 -1.97 17.45 -8.46
N HIS A 246 -2.15 17.75 -7.17
CA HIS A 246 -3.38 18.37 -6.67
C HIS A 246 -3.63 19.75 -7.30
N ASN A 247 -2.63 20.62 -7.28
CA ASN A 247 -2.73 21.97 -7.83
C ASN A 247 -2.94 21.97 -9.36
N GLN A 248 -2.54 20.89 -10.05
CA GLN A 248 -2.79 20.69 -11.47
C GLN A 248 -4.17 20.07 -11.78
N GLY A 249 -4.97 19.73 -10.76
CA GLY A 249 -6.27 19.10 -10.92
C GLY A 249 -6.21 17.62 -11.32
N ILE A 250 -5.04 16.98 -11.23
CA ILE A 250 -4.84 15.56 -11.58
C ILE A 250 -5.43 14.65 -10.49
N LEU A 251 -5.37 15.09 -9.23
CA LEU A 251 -5.97 14.41 -8.07
C LEU A 251 -6.47 15.42 -7.04
N ARG A 252 -7.23 14.96 -6.05
CA ARG A 252 -7.72 15.81 -4.95
C ARG A 252 -7.18 15.34 -3.62
N ILE A 253 -6.61 16.24 -2.81
CA ILE A 253 -6.14 15.91 -1.46
C ILE A 253 -7.10 16.51 -0.44
N HIS A 254 -7.65 15.66 0.42
CA HIS A 254 -8.53 16.06 1.53
C HIS A 254 -7.72 16.13 2.82
N LEU A 255 -7.57 17.34 3.36
CA LEU A 255 -6.80 17.64 4.58
C LEU A 255 -7.67 18.18 5.73
N GLY A 256 -8.99 18.15 5.57
CA GLY A 256 -9.93 18.69 6.55
C GLY A 256 -11.05 17.72 6.89
N GLU A 257 -11.95 18.19 7.74
CA GLU A 257 -13.24 17.52 7.93
C GLU A 257 -14.01 17.46 6.61
N CYS A 258 -14.65 16.32 6.37
CA CYS A 258 -15.54 16.13 5.24
C CYS A 258 -16.97 16.55 5.61
N GLU A 259 -17.65 17.21 4.68
CA GLU A 259 -19.07 17.53 4.81
C GLU A 259 -19.90 16.24 4.70
N GLN A 260 -21.02 16.19 5.45
CA GLN A 260 -21.88 15.01 5.53
C GLN A 260 -22.88 14.90 4.39
#